data_AF-A0A952ZF84-F1
#
_entry.id   AF-A0A952ZF84-F1
#
_cell.length_a   1.000
_cell.length_b   1.000
_cell.length_c   1.000
_cell.angle_alpha   90.00
_cell.angle_beta   90.00
_cell.angle_gamma   90.00
#
_symmetry.space_group_name_H-M   'P 1'
#
loop_
_entity.id
_entity.type
_entity.pdbx_description
1 polymer ?
#
loop_
_entity_poly.entity_id
_entity_poly.type
_entity_poly.pdbx_seq_one_letter_code
_entity_poly.pdbx_strand_id
1 'polypeptide(L)'
;MLAYGGLRFAYPPYSPAGTGQFRRNPAHAGPGAGQIGEFLLHPKYRYWKREQKQLQVLLERIFDPEFTHAVGLHAELMFDAALSRHGFMIKDKDVKSWSGATWTKSNHNLDRIVLRDGVAYGIEIKNTQNYIQRQELDLKLDLCKHLGLVPLFIMRYAPKSYMHRIAVTFRGFGLLYEEPIYPFGHGALLTEVRQKLGLKVQSPRDIKDGDIQRLVTWHNRRIGRS
;
A
#
# COMPACT_ATOMS: atom_id res chain seq x y z
N MET A 1 -14.44 17.37 -5.57
CA MET A 1 -14.41 16.54 -6.80
C MET A 1 -13.79 15.20 -6.43
N LEU A 2 -14.62 14.20 -6.15
CA LEU A 2 -14.19 12.89 -5.63
C LEU A 2 -13.73 12.00 -6.80
N ALA A 3 -12.43 11.77 -6.92
CA ALA A 3 -11.86 10.83 -7.86
C ALA A 3 -11.90 9.42 -7.26
N TYR A 4 -12.95 8.65 -7.57
CA TYR A 4 -12.93 7.21 -7.37
C TYR A 4 -12.03 6.58 -8.45
N GLY A 5 -10.95 5.94 -8.01
CA GLY A 5 -9.96 5.30 -8.87
C GLY A 5 -10.55 4.13 -9.65
N GLY A 6 -10.94 4.37 -10.90
CA GLY A 6 -11.11 3.31 -11.89
C GLY A 6 -9.75 2.87 -12.42
N LEU A 7 -9.49 1.56 -12.44
CA LEU A 7 -8.38 0.99 -13.21
C LEU A 7 -8.63 1.28 -14.70
N ARG A 8 -7.92 2.27 -15.25
CA ARG A 8 -7.87 2.50 -16.70
C ARG A 8 -6.76 1.63 -17.29
N PHE A 9 -7.14 0.61 -18.07
CA PHE A 9 -6.18 -0.13 -18.89
C PHE A 9 -5.88 0.70 -20.13
N ALA A 10 -4.64 1.16 -20.27
CA ALA A 10 -4.19 1.94 -21.42
C ALA A 10 -3.79 1.01 -22.57
N TYR A 11 -4.57 1.00 -23.65
CA TYR A 11 -4.08 0.75 -25.00
C TYR A 11 -3.91 2.11 -25.73
N PRO A 12 -3.06 2.21 -26.77
CA PRO A 12 -2.70 3.50 -27.42
C PRO A 12 -3.93 4.25 -27.97
N PRO A 13 -3.82 5.56 -28.29
CA PRO A 13 -4.93 6.49 -28.24
C PRO A 13 -5.97 6.19 -29.32
N TYR A 14 -7.13 5.68 -28.94
CA TYR A 14 -8.27 5.50 -29.84
C TYR A 14 -9.59 5.86 -29.14
N SER A 15 -10.44 6.58 -29.88
CA SER A 15 -11.79 6.98 -29.46
C SER A 15 -12.64 5.75 -29.09
N PRO A 16 -13.25 5.69 -27.90
CA PRO A 16 -14.03 4.54 -27.47
C PRO A 16 -15.44 4.57 -28.09
N ALA A 17 -15.89 3.45 -28.65
CA ALA A 17 -17.20 3.28 -29.27
C ALA A 17 -18.16 2.36 -28.47
N GLY A 18 -17.79 2.00 -27.23
CA GLY A 18 -18.66 1.23 -26.33
C GLY A 18 -17.97 0.87 -25.02
N THR A 19 -18.75 0.80 -23.94
CA THR A 19 -18.31 0.44 -22.58
C THR A 19 -19.00 -0.85 -22.15
N GLY A 20 -18.23 -1.81 -21.64
CA GLY A 20 -18.76 -2.96 -20.90
C GLY A 20 -18.62 -2.72 -19.40
N GLN A 21 -19.71 -2.83 -18.64
CA GLN A 21 -19.71 -2.73 -17.18
C GLN A 21 -19.88 -4.12 -16.56
N PHE A 22 -19.20 -4.38 -15.45
CA PHE A 22 -19.49 -5.53 -14.57
C PHE A 22 -19.66 -5.06 -13.12
N ARG A 23 -20.58 -5.70 -12.40
CA ARG A 23 -20.97 -5.38 -11.02
C ARG A 23 -20.75 -6.61 -10.14
N ARG A 24 -20.14 -6.44 -8.96
CA ARG A 24 -19.96 -7.52 -7.96
C ARG A 24 -21.30 -8.17 -7.60
N ASN A 25 -21.27 -9.48 -7.34
CA ASN A 25 -22.36 -10.21 -6.69
C ASN A 25 -22.42 -9.80 -5.20
N PRO A 26 -23.57 -9.32 -4.66
CA PRO A 26 -23.64 -8.67 -3.35
C PRO A 26 -23.40 -9.56 -2.11
N ALA A 27 -23.20 -10.88 -2.27
CA ALA A 27 -23.12 -11.82 -1.15
C ALA A 27 -21.87 -11.71 -0.25
N HIS A 28 -20.82 -10.96 -0.66
CA HIS A 28 -19.54 -10.86 0.08
C HIS A 28 -19.04 -9.41 0.16
N ALA A 29 -19.83 -8.52 0.76
CA ALA A 29 -19.56 -7.10 0.84
C ALA A 29 -18.61 -6.73 2.00
N GLY A 30 -17.30 -6.81 1.77
CA GLY A 30 -16.29 -6.01 2.50
C GLY A 30 -16.21 -4.57 1.94
N PRO A 31 -15.44 -3.66 2.59
CA PRO A 31 -15.29 -2.27 2.16
C PRO A 31 -14.61 -2.22 0.78
N GLY A 32 -15.42 -2.05 -0.27
CA GLY A 32 -15.05 -2.29 -1.67
C GLY A 32 -16.20 -2.81 -2.55
N ALA A 33 -17.38 -3.06 -1.96
CA ALA A 33 -18.62 -3.28 -2.70
C ALA A 33 -18.94 -2.07 -3.62
N GLY A 34 -18.64 -2.19 -4.92
CA GLY A 34 -19.04 -1.21 -5.93
C GLY A 34 -17.97 -0.75 -6.93
N GLN A 35 -16.80 -1.37 -7.02
CA GLN A 35 -15.86 -1.01 -8.10
C GLN A 35 -16.40 -1.48 -9.45
N ILE A 36 -16.68 -0.52 -10.34
CA ILE A 36 -17.05 -0.75 -11.74
C ILE A 36 -15.75 -0.84 -12.54
N GLY A 37 -15.50 -1.99 -13.15
CA GLY A 37 -14.48 -2.12 -14.19
C GLY A 37 -15.07 -1.74 -15.54
N GLU A 38 -14.44 -0.80 -16.24
CA GLU A 38 -14.80 -0.45 -17.61
C GLU A 38 -13.83 -1.12 -18.59
N PHE A 39 -14.37 -1.92 -19.50
CA PHE A 39 -13.60 -2.47 -20.62
C PHE A 39 -13.79 -1.57 -21.85
N LEU A 40 -12.69 -1.12 -22.43
CA LEU A 40 -12.67 -0.41 -23.70
C LEU A 40 -12.61 -1.43 -24.84
N LEU A 41 -13.55 -1.35 -25.77
CA LEU A 41 -13.73 -2.34 -26.83
C LEU A 41 -13.55 -1.70 -28.20
N HIS A 42 -12.77 -2.37 -29.07
CA HIS A 42 -12.72 -2.02 -30.47
C HIS A 42 -13.86 -2.72 -31.24
N PRO A 43 -14.70 -2.02 -32.02
CA PRO A 43 -15.89 -2.60 -32.67
C PRO A 43 -15.63 -3.82 -33.55
N LYS A 44 -14.44 -3.93 -34.14
CA LYS A 44 -14.06 -5.05 -35.02
C LYS A 44 -13.46 -6.25 -34.28
N TYR A 45 -13.23 -6.13 -32.97
CA TYR A 45 -12.59 -7.20 -32.21
C TYR A 45 -13.63 -8.25 -31.82
N ARG A 46 -13.56 -9.45 -32.42
CA ARG A 46 -14.63 -10.47 -32.32
C ARG A 46 -14.59 -11.31 -31.04
N TYR A 47 -13.41 -11.45 -30.42
CA TYR A 47 -13.19 -12.37 -29.29
C TYR A 47 -13.27 -11.71 -27.91
N TRP A 48 -13.67 -10.44 -27.85
CA TRP A 48 -13.64 -9.62 -26.64
C TRP A 48 -14.38 -10.22 -25.44
N LYS A 49 -15.54 -10.86 -25.66
CA LYS A 49 -16.34 -11.45 -24.57
C LYS A 49 -15.58 -12.55 -23.83
N ARG A 50 -14.79 -13.36 -24.55
CA ARG A 50 -14.00 -14.45 -23.96
C ARG A 50 -12.86 -13.88 -23.12
N GLU A 51 -12.14 -12.89 -23.64
CA GLU A 51 -11.04 -12.26 -22.93
C GLU A 51 -11.52 -11.47 -21.73
N GLN A 52 -12.61 -10.72 -21.87
CA GLN A 52 -13.25 -10.04 -20.75
C GLN A 52 -13.57 -11.01 -19.62
N LYS A 53 -14.18 -12.16 -19.93
CA LYS A 53 -14.48 -13.19 -18.93
C LYS A 53 -13.22 -13.72 -18.26
N GLN A 54 -12.15 -13.94 -19.01
CA GLN A 54 -10.87 -14.39 -18.45
C GLN A 54 -10.21 -13.33 -17.55
N LEU A 55 -10.25 -12.06 -17.96
CA LEU A 55 -9.74 -10.95 -17.17
C LEU A 55 -10.57 -10.75 -15.90
N GLN A 56 -11.90 -10.89 -15.99
CA GLN A 56 -12.79 -10.80 -14.86
C GLN A 56 -12.47 -11.85 -13.81
N VAL A 57 -12.32 -13.13 -14.20
CA VAL A 57 -11.94 -14.22 -13.27
C VAL A 57 -10.59 -13.93 -12.61
N LEU A 58 -9.63 -13.38 -13.36
CA LEU A 58 -8.33 -13.01 -12.80
C LEU A 58 -8.44 -11.86 -11.80
N LEU A 59 -9.24 -10.83 -12.11
CA LEU A 59 -9.51 -9.70 -11.23
C LEU A 59 -10.22 -10.14 -9.96
N GLU A 60 -11.22 -11.03 -10.06
CA GLU A 60 -11.92 -11.60 -8.91
C GLU A 60 -10.97 -12.34 -7.96
N ARG A 61 -9.98 -13.05 -8.49
CA ARG A 61 -8.95 -13.73 -7.67
C ARG A 61 -8.01 -12.77 -6.97
N ILE A 62 -7.53 -11.71 -7.65
CA ILE A 62 -6.56 -10.79 -7.04
C ILE A 62 -7.20 -9.74 -6.13
N PHE A 63 -8.49 -9.46 -6.32
CA PHE A 63 -9.29 -8.56 -5.48
C PHE A 63 -10.23 -9.32 -4.55
N ASP A 64 -9.99 -10.62 -4.37
CA ASP A 64 -10.60 -11.39 -3.30
C ASP A 64 -10.26 -10.73 -1.95
N PRO A 65 -11.24 -10.48 -1.06
CA PRO A 65 -11.00 -9.79 0.20
C PRO A 65 -10.01 -10.50 1.12
N GLU A 66 -10.08 -11.83 1.21
CA GLU A 66 -9.18 -12.61 2.07
C GLU A 66 -7.76 -12.55 1.52
N PHE A 67 -7.61 -12.69 0.20
CA PHE A 67 -6.33 -12.56 -0.47
C PHE A 67 -5.74 -11.15 -0.32
N THR A 68 -6.55 -10.11 -0.50
CA THR A 68 -6.12 -8.70 -0.36
C THR A 68 -5.68 -8.42 1.09
N HIS A 69 -6.40 -8.96 2.06
CA HIS A 69 -6.04 -8.86 3.48
C HIS A 69 -4.71 -9.57 3.76
N ALA A 70 -4.54 -10.81 3.26
CA ALA A 70 -3.29 -11.55 3.38
C ALA A 70 -2.10 -10.83 2.73
N VAL A 71 -2.31 -10.14 1.60
CA VAL A 71 -1.31 -9.29 0.94
C VAL A 71 -0.89 -8.11 1.83
N GLY A 72 -1.83 -7.49 2.55
CA GLY A 72 -1.54 -6.45 3.53
C GLY A 72 -0.68 -6.97 4.68
N LEU A 73 -1.17 -8.01 5.36
CA LEU A 73 -0.48 -8.64 6.49
C LEU A 73 0.92 -9.15 6.12
N HIS A 74 1.06 -9.72 4.94
CA HIS A 74 2.34 -10.24 4.49
C HIS A 74 3.39 -9.13 4.32
N ALA A 75 3.00 -7.99 3.74
CA ALA A 75 3.92 -6.85 3.64
C ALA A 75 4.33 -6.33 5.01
N GLU A 76 3.39 -6.24 5.96
CA GLU A 76 3.73 -5.86 7.34
C GLU A 76 4.73 -6.83 7.97
N LEU A 77 4.55 -8.14 7.82
CA LEU A 77 5.47 -9.16 8.34
C LEU A 77 6.86 -9.04 7.70
N MET A 78 6.92 -8.76 6.40
CA MET A 78 8.19 -8.57 5.70
C MET A 78 8.93 -7.33 6.20
N PHE A 79 8.23 -6.21 6.39
CA PHE A 79 8.85 -5.02 6.97
C PHE A 79 9.19 -5.19 8.44
N ASP A 80 8.39 -5.90 9.23
CA ASP A 80 8.71 -6.27 10.61
C ASP A 80 10.05 -7.02 10.69
N ALA A 81 10.23 -8.03 9.83
CA ALA A 81 11.47 -8.80 9.74
C ALA A 81 12.65 -7.95 9.27
N ALA A 82 12.47 -7.15 8.22
CA ALA A 82 13.51 -6.29 7.67
C ALA A 82 13.96 -5.22 8.68
N LEU A 83 13.02 -4.53 9.33
CA LEU A 83 13.30 -3.55 10.39
C LEU A 83 14.09 -4.17 11.54
N SER A 84 13.68 -5.35 12.00
CA SER A 84 14.32 -6.06 13.11
C SER A 84 15.78 -6.43 12.78
N ARG A 85 16.05 -6.92 11.56
CA ARG A 85 17.42 -7.23 11.10
C ARG A 85 18.34 -6.00 11.10
N HIS A 86 17.77 -4.81 10.97
CA HIS A 86 18.51 -3.55 11.01
C HIS A 86 18.43 -2.83 12.37
N GLY A 87 18.07 -3.53 13.45
CA GLY A 87 18.12 -3.00 14.82
C GLY A 87 16.93 -2.12 15.22
N PHE A 88 15.87 -2.06 14.41
CA PHE A 88 14.61 -1.46 14.82
C PHE A 88 13.77 -2.48 15.57
N MET A 89 13.65 -2.33 16.89
CA MET A 89 12.90 -3.24 17.74
C MET A 89 11.41 -2.89 17.73
N ILE A 90 10.56 -3.82 17.33
CA ILE A 90 9.10 -3.66 17.42
C ILE A 90 8.71 -3.67 18.90
N LYS A 91 7.96 -2.64 19.32
CA LYS A 91 7.48 -2.49 20.69
C LYS A 91 6.00 -2.77 20.85
N ASP A 92 5.21 -2.39 19.85
CA ASP A 92 3.76 -2.54 19.89
C ASP A 92 3.16 -2.55 18.48
N LYS A 93 1.94 -3.09 18.33
CA LYS A 93 1.19 -3.20 17.07
C LYS A 93 -0.23 -2.67 17.25
N ASP A 94 -0.81 -2.12 16.18
CA ASP A 94 -2.17 -1.54 16.22
C ASP A 94 -2.36 -0.50 17.35
N VAL A 95 -1.48 0.51 17.35
CA VAL A 95 -1.21 1.33 18.52
C VAL A 95 -1.93 2.67 18.49
N LYS A 96 -2.62 3.00 19.59
CA LYS A 96 -3.20 4.35 19.85
C LYS A 96 -2.68 5.03 21.10
N SER A 97 -1.81 4.36 21.86
CA SER A 97 -1.27 4.87 23.12
C SER A 97 0.23 4.59 23.20
N TRP A 98 0.99 5.57 23.69
CA TRP A 98 2.43 5.44 23.87
C TRP A 98 2.93 6.39 24.95
N SER A 99 3.85 5.92 25.79
CA SER A 99 4.54 6.73 26.80
C SER A 99 3.59 7.59 27.67
N GLY A 100 2.44 7.03 28.07
CA GLY A 100 1.44 7.72 28.89
C GLY A 100 0.46 8.62 28.12
N ALA A 101 0.69 8.88 26.82
CA ALA A 101 -0.26 9.57 25.95
C ALA A 101 -1.20 8.57 25.27
N THR A 102 -2.47 8.95 25.10
CA THR A 102 -3.47 8.16 24.36
C THR A 102 -4.19 9.05 23.36
N TRP A 103 -4.30 8.58 22.12
CA TRP A 103 -5.05 9.25 21.06
C TRP A 103 -6.55 8.99 21.20
N THR A 104 -7.35 10.05 21.26
CA THR A 104 -8.81 9.99 21.43
C THR A 104 -9.60 10.73 20.35
N LYS A 105 -8.92 11.46 19.46
CA LYS A 105 -9.57 12.29 18.43
C LYS A 105 -10.22 11.44 17.32
N SER A 106 -9.80 10.19 17.15
CA SER A 106 -10.41 9.24 16.20
C SER A 106 -10.10 7.80 16.57
N ASN A 107 -10.70 6.85 15.85
CA ASN A 107 -10.47 5.41 16.00
C ASN A 107 -9.30 4.87 15.15
N HIS A 108 -8.43 5.76 14.64
CA HIS A 108 -7.25 5.31 13.90
C HIS A 108 -6.12 4.95 14.86
N ASN A 109 -5.39 3.90 14.50
CA ASN A 109 -4.21 3.40 15.19
C ASN A 109 -2.98 3.51 14.27
N LEU A 110 -1.76 3.29 14.76
CA LEU A 110 -0.57 3.06 13.93
C LEU A 110 -0.34 1.57 13.76
N ASP A 111 0.21 1.15 12.62
CA ASP A 111 0.47 -0.27 12.39
C ASP A 111 1.49 -0.80 13.39
N ARG A 112 2.57 -0.04 13.66
CA ARG A 112 3.61 -0.39 14.64
C ARG A 112 4.11 0.82 15.41
N ILE A 113 4.67 0.55 16.59
CA ILE A 113 5.74 1.37 17.17
C ILE A 113 7.03 0.58 17.16
N VAL A 114 8.11 1.20 16.67
CA VAL A 114 9.46 0.63 16.73
C VAL A 114 10.43 1.56 17.44
N LEU A 115 11.42 0.99 18.12
CA LEU A 115 12.47 1.72 18.82
C LEU A 115 13.83 1.39 18.23
N ARG A 116 14.64 2.42 17.97
CA ARG A 116 16.04 2.26 17.61
C ARG A 116 16.86 3.41 18.16
N ASP A 117 17.98 3.11 18.83
CA ASP A 117 18.93 4.11 19.34
C ASP A 117 18.23 5.21 20.17
N GLY A 118 17.23 4.82 20.98
CA GLY A 118 16.43 5.74 21.80
C GLY A 118 15.34 6.52 21.05
N VAL A 119 15.23 6.38 19.72
CA VAL A 119 14.20 7.04 18.91
C VAL A 119 13.01 6.12 18.70
N ALA A 120 11.83 6.56 19.14
CA ALA A 120 10.57 5.87 18.91
C ALA A 120 9.91 6.36 17.62
N TYR A 121 9.50 5.40 16.77
CA TYR A 121 8.89 5.65 15.48
C TYR A 121 7.45 5.13 15.45
N GLY A 122 6.53 5.95 14.94
CA GLY A 122 5.18 5.53 14.61
C GLY A 122 5.13 5.12 13.15
N ILE A 123 4.81 3.86 12.87
CA ILE A 123 4.86 3.29 11.52
C ILE A 123 3.46 3.14 10.93
N GLU A 124 3.33 3.53 9.67
CA GLU A 124 2.24 3.15 8.78
C GLU A 124 2.80 2.43 7.54
N ILE A 125 2.26 1.26 7.20
CA ILE A 125 2.65 0.40 6.08
C ILE A 125 1.47 0.31 5.11
N LYS A 126 1.65 0.81 3.88
CA LYS A 126 0.64 0.72 2.81
C LYS A 126 1.16 -0.10 1.63
N ASN A 127 0.56 -1.25 1.41
CA ASN A 127 0.85 -2.17 0.29
C ASN A 127 -0.19 -2.15 -0.84
N THR A 128 -1.30 -1.44 -0.64
CA THR A 128 -2.35 -1.33 -1.65
C THR A 128 -1.93 -0.44 -2.83
N GLN A 129 -2.68 -0.53 -3.93
CA GLN A 129 -2.40 0.25 -5.14
C GLN A 129 -2.82 1.71 -5.04
N ASN A 130 -3.77 2.01 -4.15
CA ASN A 130 -4.24 3.37 -3.94
C ASN A 130 -3.30 4.11 -2.98
N TYR A 131 -3.14 5.41 -3.21
CA TYR A 131 -2.49 6.26 -2.22
C TYR A 131 -3.34 6.32 -0.95
N ILE A 132 -2.65 6.47 0.18
CA ILE A 132 -3.32 6.88 1.43
C ILE A 132 -4.13 8.15 1.17
N GLN A 133 -5.36 8.19 1.69
CA GLN A 133 -6.17 9.40 1.55
C GLN A 133 -5.51 10.54 2.33
N ARG A 134 -5.54 11.77 1.80
CA ARG A 134 -4.83 12.90 2.42
C ARG A 134 -5.25 13.13 3.87
N GLN A 135 -6.54 12.99 4.15
CA GLN A 135 -7.09 13.14 5.50
C GLN A 135 -6.58 12.05 6.45
N GLU A 136 -6.48 10.81 5.96
CA GLU A 136 -5.93 9.69 6.73
C GLU A 136 -4.45 9.91 7.03
N LEU A 137 -3.66 10.35 6.04
CA LEU A 137 -2.25 10.71 6.24
C LEU A 137 -2.11 11.78 7.32
N ASP A 138 -2.86 12.88 7.19
CA ASP A 138 -2.79 14.01 8.11
C ASP A 138 -3.15 13.59 9.53
N LEU A 139 -4.18 12.74 9.67
CA LEU A 139 -4.59 12.21 10.95
C LEU A 139 -3.51 11.34 11.58
N LYS A 140 -2.89 10.44 10.82
CA LYS A 140 -1.81 9.55 11.32
C LYS A 140 -0.56 10.34 11.70
N LEU A 141 -0.26 11.44 10.99
CA LEU A 141 0.82 12.37 11.34
C LEU A 141 0.51 13.13 12.64
N ASP A 142 -0.72 13.64 12.80
CA ASP A 142 -1.18 14.26 14.04
C ASP A 142 -1.12 13.27 15.21
N LEU A 143 -1.50 12.01 14.98
CA LEU A 143 -1.41 10.93 15.96
C LEU A 143 0.05 10.71 16.37
N CYS A 144 0.99 10.60 15.43
CA CYS A 144 2.42 10.50 15.75
C CYS A 144 2.89 11.68 16.61
N LYS A 145 2.50 12.91 16.24
CA LYS A 145 2.85 14.12 16.99
C LYS A 145 2.31 14.07 18.42
N HIS A 146 1.05 13.67 18.59
CA HIS A 146 0.40 13.54 19.90
C HIS A 146 1.10 12.52 20.80
N LEU A 147 1.54 11.40 20.22
CA LEU A 147 2.24 10.34 20.94
C LEU A 147 3.75 10.59 21.11
N GLY A 148 4.29 11.70 20.62
CA GLY A 148 5.72 12.00 20.68
C GLY A 148 6.59 11.08 19.81
N LEU A 149 6.01 10.52 18.74
CA LEU A 149 6.66 9.57 17.85
C LEU A 149 7.19 10.24 16.59
N VAL A 150 8.31 9.73 16.06
CA VAL A 150 8.82 10.12 14.75
C VAL A 150 8.04 9.36 13.67
N PRO A 151 7.35 10.03 12.73
CA PRO A 151 6.58 9.32 11.73
C PRO A 151 7.48 8.58 10.74
N LEU A 152 7.15 7.32 10.46
CA LEU A 152 7.78 6.49 9.45
C LEU A 152 6.70 5.87 8.56
N PHE A 153 6.54 6.38 7.35
CA PHE A 153 5.54 5.89 6.40
C PHE A 153 6.20 5.02 5.35
N ILE A 154 5.85 3.74 5.30
CA ILE A 154 6.36 2.76 4.35
C ILE A 154 5.27 2.52 3.32
N MET A 155 5.46 3.02 2.11
CA MET A 155 4.42 3.06 1.09
C MET A 155 4.99 2.66 -0.28
N ARG A 156 4.15 2.18 -1.18
CA ARG A 156 4.59 1.93 -2.56
C ARG A 156 4.98 3.23 -3.27
N TYR A 157 4.11 4.23 -3.19
CA TYR A 157 4.25 5.52 -3.83
C TYR A 157 3.56 6.58 -2.99
N ALA A 158 4.03 7.83 -3.10
CA ALA A 158 3.36 8.97 -2.50
C ALA A 158 3.54 10.23 -3.34
N PRO A 159 2.53 11.11 -3.44
CA PRO A 159 2.69 12.44 -4.00
C PRO A 159 3.82 13.22 -3.31
N LYS A 160 4.53 14.08 -4.06
CA LYS A 160 5.60 14.93 -3.51
C LYS A 160 5.12 15.78 -2.32
N SER A 161 3.88 16.25 -2.36
CA SER A 161 3.26 17.01 -1.27
C SER A 161 3.14 16.20 0.03
N TYR A 162 2.91 14.89 -0.06
CA TYR A 162 2.85 14.01 1.10
C TYR A 162 4.26 13.82 1.69
N MET A 163 5.23 13.54 0.82
CA MET A 163 6.64 13.40 1.23
C MET A 163 7.16 14.68 1.89
N HIS A 164 6.83 15.86 1.35
CA HIS A 164 7.14 17.14 1.96
C HIS A 164 6.51 17.26 3.35
N ARG A 165 5.23 16.90 3.50
CA ARG A 165 4.55 16.97 4.79
C ARG A 165 5.19 16.05 5.83
N ILE A 166 5.48 14.81 5.45
CA ILE A 166 6.14 13.84 6.33
C ILE A 166 7.53 14.35 6.75
N ALA A 167 8.38 14.70 5.78
CA ALA A 167 9.79 14.97 6.04
C ALA A 167 10.06 16.38 6.59
N VAL A 168 9.37 17.40 6.06
CA VAL A 168 9.64 18.81 6.41
C VAL A 168 8.79 19.25 7.58
N THR A 169 7.48 18.98 7.53
CA THR A 169 6.55 19.47 8.57
C THR A 169 6.63 18.64 9.85
N PHE A 170 6.62 17.31 9.72
CA PHE A 170 6.62 16.41 10.87
C PHE A 170 8.00 15.80 11.19
N ARG A 171 9.04 16.18 10.42
CA ARG A 171 10.42 15.68 10.62
C ARG A 171 10.51 14.15 10.65
N GLY A 172 9.65 13.48 9.89
CA GLY A 172 9.59 12.03 9.73
C GLY A 172 10.32 11.53 8.50
N PHE A 173 10.06 10.28 8.13
CA PHE A 173 10.63 9.64 6.94
C PHE A 173 9.55 8.90 6.14
N GLY A 174 9.61 9.03 4.82
CA GLY A 174 8.80 8.23 3.90
C GLY A 174 9.69 7.24 3.15
N LEU A 175 9.45 5.94 3.33
CA LEU A 175 10.13 4.88 2.60
C LEU A 175 9.25 4.41 1.44
N LEU A 176 9.69 4.67 0.20
CA LEU A 176 8.96 4.29 -1.01
C LEU A 176 9.54 3.02 -1.64
N TYR A 177 8.75 1.94 -1.80
CA TYR A 177 9.23 0.64 -2.33
C TYR A 177 8.54 0.17 -3.62
N GLU A 178 7.67 1.01 -4.21
CA GLU A 178 7.11 0.91 -5.56
C GLU A 178 6.15 -0.27 -5.84
N GLU A 179 6.63 -1.49 -5.74
CA GLU A 179 5.93 -2.68 -6.19
C GLU A 179 5.19 -3.37 -5.04
N PRO A 180 3.95 -3.84 -5.27
CA PRO A 180 3.17 -4.52 -4.24
C PRO A 180 3.84 -5.85 -3.90
N ILE A 181 3.87 -6.15 -2.61
CA ILE A 181 4.51 -7.34 -2.05
C ILE A 181 3.43 -8.39 -1.80
N TYR A 182 3.41 -9.43 -2.63
CA TYR A 182 2.46 -10.53 -2.51
C TYR A 182 3.03 -11.71 -1.72
N PRO A 183 2.18 -12.46 -0.99
CA PRO A 183 2.59 -13.64 -0.24
C PRO A 183 3.31 -14.69 -1.09
N PHE A 184 4.25 -15.40 -0.46
CA PHE A 184 4.92 -16.55 -1.06
C PHE A 184 3.93 -17.61 -1.52
N GLY A 185 4.31 -18.34 -2.57
CA GLY A 185 3.49 -19.43 -3.12
C GLY A 185 2.50 -19.00 -4.22
N HIS A 186 2.30 -17.70 -4.44
CA HIS A 186 1.39 -17.21 -5.49
C HIS A 186 2.06 -16.95 -6.85
N GLY A 187 3.27 -17.48 -7.09
CA GLY A 187 4.06 -17.18 -8.30
C GLY A 187 3.35 -17.47 -9.62
N ALA A 188 2.54 -18.53 -9.70
CA ALA A 188 1.75 -18.85 -10.89
C ALA A 188 0.67 -17.78 -11.17
N LEU A 189 -0.07 -17.37 -10.13
CA LEU A 189 -1.05 -16.29 -10.22
C LEU A 189 -0.39 -14.96 -10.62
N LEU A 190 0.74 -14.62 -10.01
CA LEU A 190 1.43 -13.35 -10.31
C LEU A 190 2.03 -13.33 -11.72
N THR A 191 2.50 -14.47 -12.23
CA THR A 191 2.91 -14.62 -13.63
C THR A 191 1.73 -14.37 -14.56
N GLU A 192 0.57 -14.96 -14.27
CA GLU A 192 -0.66 -14.75 -15.04
C GLU A 192 -1.10 -13.27 -15.01
N VAL A 193 -1.08 -12.64 -13.84
CA VAL A 193 -1.37 -11.20 -13.66
C VAL A 193 -0.44 -10.33 -14.50
N ARG A 194 0.87 -10.60 -14.46
CA ARG A 194 1.84 -9.85 -15.24
C ARG A 194 1.62 -10.00 -16.74
N GLN A 195 1.39 -11.22 -17.20
CA GLN A 195 1.21 -11.52 -18.63
C GLN A 195 -0.10 -10.95 -19.18
N LYS A 196 -1.20 -11.05 -18.43
CA LYS A 196 -2.54 -10.66 -18.91
C LYS A 196 -2.91 -9.21 -18.62
N LEU A 197 -2.45 -8.65 -17.50
CA LEU A 197 -2.80 -7.30 -17.06
C LEU A 197 -1.64 -6.30 -17.22
N GLY A 198 -0.42 -6.77 -17.54
CA GLY A 198 0.76 -5.91 -17.62
C GLY A 198 1.17 -5.28 -16.28
N LEU A 199 0.63 -5.77 -15.15
CA LEU A 199 0.87 -5.19 -13.84
C LEU A 199 2.24 -5.61 -13.30
N LYS A 200 2.97 -4.64 -12.74
CA LYS A 200 4.18 -4.89 -11.97
C LYS A 200 3.80 -5.44 -10.60
N VAL A 201 3.98 -6.75 -10.44
CA VAL A 201 3.71 -7.49 -9.20
C VAL A 201 4.89 -8.39 -8.86
N GLN A 202 5.17 -8.54 -7.56
CA GLN A 202 6.27 -9.36 -7.06
C GLN A 202 5.84 -10.16 -5.82
N SER A 203 6.50 -11.31 -5.61
CA SER A 203 6.46 -12.07 -4.35
C SER A 203 7.90 -12.28 -3.88
N PRO A 204 8.53 -11.21 -3.37
CA PRO A 204 9.96 -11.20 -3.06
C PRO A 204 10.21 -11.93 -1.74
N ARG A 205 11.31 -12.69 -1.64
CA ARG A 205 11.70 -13.43 -0.42
C ARG A 205 11.99 -12.54 0.78
N ASP A 206 12.35 -11.30 0.49
CA ASP A 206 12.74 -10.32 1.47
C ASP A 206 12.50 -8.90 0.94
N ILE A 207 12.48 -7.91 1.82
CA ILE A 207 12.54 -6.51 1.43
C ILE A 207 13.92 -6.24 0.84
N LYS A 208 13.99 -5.44 -0.23
CA LYS A 208 15.26 -5.07 -0.86
C LYS A 208 16.13 -4.33 0.17
N ASP A 209 17.37 -4.77 0.37
CA ASP A 209 18.29 -4.15 1.32
C ASP A 209 18.47 -2.64 1.06
N GLY A 210 18.47 -2.22 -0.21
CA GLY A 210 18.54 -0.81 -0.60
C GLY A 210 17.38 0.04 -0.07
N ASP A 211 16.20 -0.53 0.12
CA ASP A 211 15.06 0.19 0.69
C ASP A 211 15.30 0.48 2.17
N ILE A 212 15.66 -0.54 2.96
CA ILE A 212 15.94 -0.35 4.39
C ILE A 212 17.20 0.48 4.60
N GLN A 213 18.22 0.33 3.75
CA GLN A 213 19.45 1.12 3.86
C GLN A 213 19.17 2.63 3.76
N ARG A 214 18.20 3.07 2.95
CA ARG A 214 17.79 4.49 2.90
C ARG A 214 17.24 4.96 4.25
N LEU A 215 16.44 4.13 4.92
CA LEU A 215 15.95 4.42 6.28
C LEU A 215 17.10 4.43 7.30
N VAL A 216 18.00 3.46 7.25
CA VAL A 216 19.17 3.38 8.15
C VAL A 216 20.06 4.61 8.00
N THR A 217 20.41 4.98 6.77
CA THR A 217 21.23 6.17 6.48
C THR A 217 20.53 7.45 6.96
N TRP A 218 19.22 7.58 6.75
CA TRP A 218 18.46 8.72 7.26
C TRP A 218 18.44 8.76 8.80
N HIS A 219 18.24 7.61 9.45
CA HIS A 219 18.24 7.47 10.90
C HIS A 219 19.60 7.88 11.48
N ASN A 220 20.71 7.35 10.94
CA ASN A 220 22.06 7.66 11.39
C ASN A 220 22.34 9.16 11.30
N ARG A 221 22.01 9.81 10.18
CA ARG A 221 22.12 11.27 10.03
C ARG A 221 21.31 12.03 11.08
N ARG A 222 20.10 11.56 11.41
CA ARG A 222 19.24 12.19 12.42
C ARG A 222 19.89 12.19 13.80
N ILE A 223 20.56 11.11 14.17
CA ILE A 223 21.22 10.96 15.48
C ILE A 223 22.70 11.40 15.47
N GLY A 224 23.18 11.97 14.36
CA GLY A 224 24.56 12.48 14.23
C GLY A 224 25.63 11.40 14.06
N ARG A 225 25.27 10.17 13.65
CA ARG A 225 26.23 9.13 13.26
C ARG A 225 26.46 9.21 11.75
N SER A 226 27.70 9.46 11.35
CA SER A 226 28.15 9.52 9.93
C SER A 226 28.43 8.13 9.40
#